data_AF-A0A351FAG0-F1
#
_entry.id   AF-A0A351FAG0-F1
#
_cell.length_a   1.000
_cell.length_b   1.000
_cell.length_c   1.000
_cell.angle_alpha   90.00
_cell.angle_beta   90.00
_cell.angle_gamma   90.00
#
_symmetry.space_group_name_H-M   'P 1'
#
loop_
_entity.id
_entity.type
_entity.pdbx_description
1 polymer ?
#
loop_
_entity_poly.entity_id
_entity_poly.type
_entity_poly.pdbx_seq_one_letter_code
_entity_poly.pdbx_strand_id
1 'polypeptide(L)'
;MIVSLLSYGIIFFMGKKAGSKTGIIRFSCGYGILSALLFHSLSCSFAWWTNPFYAKNLTGLIQALTLGEPGYAPAYLFLRNSILSSIFFSVLFHWVATYELKKFKSEESKRLRTKSAAI
;
A
#
# COMPACT_ATOMS: atom_id res chain seq x y z
N MET A 1 -2.32 13.57 12.61
CA MET A 1 -1.00 13.74 11.99
C MET A 1 -0.01 12.65 12.41
N ILE A 2 0.30 12.49 13.70
CA ILE A 2 1.30 11.50 14.17
C ILE A 2 0.93 10.05 13.79
N VAL A 3 -0.33 9.65 13.99
CA VAL A 3 -0.78 8.28 13.69
C VAL A 3 -0.60 7.94 12.22
N SER A 4 -0.94 8.86 11.31
CA SER A 4 -0.77 8.68 9.88
C SER A 4 0.71 8.48 9.51
N LEU A 5 1.62 9.26 10.10
CA LEU A 5 3.06 9.12 9.89
C LEU A 5 3.57 7.76 10.39
N LEU A 6 3.11 7.31 11.56
CA LEU A 6 3.45 5.98 12.09
C LEU A 6 2.96 4.86 11.17
N SER A 7 1.72 4.96 10.68
CA SER A 7 1.16 3.99 9.74
C SER A 7 1.99 3.91 8.45
N TYR A 8 2.38 5.05 7.87
CA TYR A 8 3.24 5.07 6.69
C TYR A 8 4.63 4.48 6.96
N GLY A 9 5.21 4.73 8.15
CA GLY A 9 6.45 4.10 8.58
C GLY A 9 6.36 2.57 8.59
N ILE A 10 5.31 2.02 9.20
CA ILE A 10 5.06 0.57 9.25
C ILE A 10 4.90 0.01 7.83
N ILE A 11 4.09 0.65 6.99
CA ILE A 11 3.85 0.24 5.60
C ILE A 11 5.15 0.23 4.80
N PHE A 12 6.02 1.23 4.99
CA PHE A 12 7.32 1.31 4.33
C PHE A 12 8.22 0.13 4.71
N PHE A 13 8.34 -0.20 6.00
CA PHE A 13 9.13 -1.35 6.44
C PHE A 13 8.58 -2.67 5.92
N MET A 14 7.26 -2.81 5.80
CA MET A 14 6.63 -3.98 5.20
C MET A 14 6.91 -4.08 3.70
N GLY A 15 6.83 -2.97 2.97
CA GLY A 15 7.18 -2.91 1.55
C GLY A 15 8.65 -3.28 1.31
N LYS A 16 9.57 -2.86 2.18
CA LYS A 16 10.98 -3.24 2.11
C LYS A 16 11.21 -4.76 2.21
N LYS A 17 10.38 -5.47 2.97
CA LYS A 17 10.45 -6.93 3.11
C LYS A 17 9.93 -7.69 1.87
N ALA A 18 9.17 -7.04 0.98
CA ALA A 18 8.68 -7.68 -0.24
C ALA A 18 9.83 -8.13 -1.17
N GLY A 19 10.96 -7.41 -1.17
CA GLY A 19 12.14 -7.78 -1.94
C GLY A 19 11.94 -7.71 -3.46
N SER A 20 13.03 -7.84 -4.23
CA SER A 20 13.01 -7.68 -5.70
C SER A 20 12.42 -8.86 -6.48
N LYS A 21 12.13 -9.97 -5.80
CA LYS A 21 11.63 -11.22 -6.42
C LYS A 21 10.12 -11.42 -6.28
N THR A 22 9.38 -10.52 -5.61
CA THR A 22 7.93 -10.65 -5.52
C THR A 22 7.27 -10.38 -6.86
N GLY A 23 6.50 -11.36 -7.35
CA GLY A 23 5.66 -11.18 -8.53
C GLY A 23 4.58 -10.10 -8.34
N ILE A 24 4.14 -9.51 -9.44
CA ILE A 24 3.20 -8.37 -9.47
C ILE A 24 1.90 -8.60 -8.69
N ILE A 25 1.36 -9.82 -8.75
CA ILE A 25 0.12 -10.18 -8.04
C ILE A 25 0.34 -10.18 -6.53
N ARG A 26 1.44 -10.79 -6.07
CA ARG A 26 1.77 -10.84 -4.64
C ARG A 26 2.13 -9.45 -4.10
N PHE A 27 2.77 -8.62 -4.92
CA PHE A 27 3.05 -7.23 -4.57
C PHE A 27 1.76 -6.41 -4.43
N SER A 28 0.92 -6.42 -5.47
CA SER A 28 -0.25 -5.53 -5.56
C SER A 28 -1.43 -6.03 -4.71
N CYS A 29 -1.83 -7.29 -4.86
CA CYS A 29 -2.94 -7.85 -4.09
C CYS A 29 -2.53 -8.22 -2.65
N GLY A 30 -1.27 -8.59 -2.42
CA GLY A 30 -0.78 -8.87 -1.08
C GLY A 30 -0.48 -7.60 -0.30
N TYR A 31 0.63 -6.93 -0.65
CA TYR A 31 1.12 -5.76 0.10
C TYR A 31 0.25 -4.51 -0.13
N GLY A 32 -0.33 -4.33 -1.32
CA GLY A 32 -1.24 -3.21 -1.58
C GLY A 32 -2.51 -3.26 -0.74
N ILE A 33 -3.17 -4.43 -0.65
CA ILE A 33 -4.37 -4.59 0.21
C ILE A 33 -3.99 -4.51 1.69
N LEU A 34 -2.91 -5.19 2.09
CA LEU A 34 -2.46 -5.20 3.48
C LEU A 34 -2.10 -3.81 3.99
N SER A 35 -1.47 -2.96 3.17
CA SER A 35 -1.14 -1.58 3.54
C SER A 35 -2.39 -0.73 3.75
N ALA A 36 -3.40 -0.85 2.87
CA ALA A 36 -4.68 -0.16 3.03
C ALA A 36 -5.43 -0.60 4.29
N LEU A 37 -5.50 -1.92 4.55
CA LEU A 37 -6.13 -2.47 5.75
C LEU A 37 -5.44 -2.00 7.03
N LEU A 38 -4.10 -1.99 7.05
CA LEU A 38 -3.33 -1.52 8.21
C LEU A 38 -3.55 -0.04 8.48
N PHE A 39 -3.45 0.79 7.44
CA PHE A 39 -3.70 2.23 7.57
C PHE A 39 -5.11 2.51 8.10
N HIS A 40 -6.11 1.85 7.53
CA HIS A 40 -7.50 1.98 7.93
C HIS A 40 -7.72 1.55 9.38
N SER A 41 -7.24 0.35 9.74
CA SER A 41 -7.43 -0.20 11.08
C SER A 41 -6.78 0.66 12.15
N LEU A 42 -5.57 1.17 11.91
CA LEU A 42 -4.88 2.08 12.84
C LEU A 42 -5.62 3.42 12.96
N SER A 43 -6.06 3.98 11.84
CA SER A 43 -6.77 5.27 11.83
C SER A 43 -8.13 5.18 12.54
N CYS A 44 -8.91 4.14 12.24
CA CYS A 44 -10.20 3.89 12.87
C CYS A 44 -10.07 3.53 14.35
N SER A 45 -9.08 2.72 14.73
CA SER A 45 -8.83 2.40 16.15
C SER A 45 -8.44 3.64 16.95
N PHE A 46 -7.67 4.54 16.34
CA PHE A 46 -7.33 5.81 16.98
C PHE A 46 -8.54 6.76 17.08
N ALA A 47 -9.37 6.83 16.05
CA ALA A 47 -10.64 7.56 16.10
C ALA A 47 -11.54 7.02 17.22
N TRP A 48 -11.66 5.69 17.32
CA TRP A 48 -12.37 5.02 18.40
C TRP A 48 -11.79 5.37 19.78
N TRP A 49 -10.47 5.48 19.92
CA TRP A 49 -9.84 5.83 21.20
C TRP A 49 -10.08 7.29 21.61
N THR A 50 -9.95 8.22 20.67
CA THR A 50 -9.95 9.67 20.95
C THR A 50 -11.32 10.31 20.91
N ASN A 51 -12.24 9.82 20.09
CA ASN A 51 -13.51 10.49 19.85
C ASN A 51 -14.59 10.00 20.84
N PRO A 52 -15.27 10.90 21.58
CA PRO A 52 -16.29 10.52 22.56
C PRO A 52 -17.57 9.95 21.93
N PHE A 53 -17.82 10.16 20.63
CA PHE A 53 -18.99 9.62 19.93
C PHE A 53 -19.00 8.09 19.81
N TYR A 54 -17.86 7.42 20.04
CA TYR A 54 -17.80 5.97 20.07
C TYR A 54 -17.80 5.43 21.50
N ALA A 55 -18.62 4.40 21.72
CA ALA A 55 -18.55 3.61 22.94
C ALA A 55 -17.16 2.95 23.05
N LYS A 56 -16.50 3.06 24.20
CA LYS A 56 -15.16 2.49 24.45
C LYS A 56 -15.21 0.99 24.74
N ASN A 57 -15.87 0.25 23.86
CA ASN A 57 -16.01 -1.20 23.88
C ASN A 57 -15.80 -1.76 22.47
N LEU A 58 -15.84 -3.09 22.35
CA LEU A 58 -15.63 -3.78 21.09
C LEU A 58 -16.66 -3.39 20.01
N THR A 59 -17.91 -3.15 20.40
CA THR A 59 -18.97 -2.72 19.49
C THR A 59 -18.66 -1.34 18.88
N GLY A 60 -18.21 -0.38 19.69
CA GLY A 60 -17.80 0.93 19.21
C GLY A 60 -16.55 0.87 18.32
N LEU A 61 -15.64 -0.08 18.57
CA LEU A 61 -14.49 -0.31 17.69
C LEU A 61 -14.95 -0.84 16.32
N ILE A 62 -15.84 -1.84 16.29
CA ILE A 62 -16.41 -2.37 15.04
C ILE A 62 -17.16 -1.27 14.29
N GLN A 63 -17.92 -0.42 15.00
CA GLN A 63 -18.58 0.73 14.42
C GLN A 63 -17.57 1.68 13.78
N ALA A 64 -16.49 2.05 14.48
CA ALA A 64 -15.45 2.93 13.95
C ALA A 64 -14.76 2.36 12.70
N LEU A 65 -14.57 1.04 12.62
CA LEU A 65 -13.95 0.38 11.46
C LEU A 65 -14.87 0.30 10.24
N THR A 66 -16.18 0.20 10.44
CA THR A 66 -17.15 -0.09 9.36
C THR A 66 -17.98 1.13 8.99
N LEU A 67 -18.70 1.68 9.97
CA LEU A 67 -19.64 2.78 9.78
C LEU A 67 -18.98 4.14 10.00
N GLY A 68 -18.02 4.25 10.92
CA GLY A 68 -17.49 5.55 11.32
C GLY A 68 -18.48 6.33 12.19
N GLU A 69 -18.32 7.65 12.20
CA GLU A 69 -19.06 8.54 13.09
C GLU A 69 -20.45 8.82 12.49
N PRO A 70 -21.53 8.71 13.29
CA PRO A 70 -22.87 9.06 12.82
C PRO A 70 -22.92 10.49 12.27
N GLY A 71 -23.49 10.67 11.08
CA GLY A 71 -23.56 11.97 10.41
C GLY A 71 -22.47 12.23 9.36
N TYR A 72 -21.48 11.32 9.24
CA TYR A 72 -20.45 11.39 8.20
C TYR A 72 -20.50 10.20 7.24
N ALA A 73 -19.72 10.28 6.16
CA ALA A 73 -19.61 9.20 5.20
C ALA A 73 -19.05 7.91 5.85
N PRO A 74 -19.61 6.74 5.53
CA PRO A 74 -19.17 5.50 6.12
C PRO A 74 -17.68 5.18 5.96
N ALA A 75 -17.05 4.70 7.03
CA ALA A 75 -15.62 4.37 7.05
C ALA A 75 -15.24 3.29 6.01
N TYR A 76 -16.11 2.32 5.74
CA TYR A 76 -15.85 1.27 4.74
C TYR A 76 -15.72 1.83 3.30
N LEU A 77 -16.33 2.97 2.99
CA LEU A 77 -16.20 3.61 1.67
C LEU A 77 -14.79 4.14 1.46
N PHE A 78 -14.20 4.75 2.51
CA PHE A 78 -12.81 5.14 2.51
C PHE A 78 -11.89 3.93 2.35
N LEU A 79 -12.17 2.83 3.06
CA LEU A 79 -11.40 1.59 2.94
C LEU A 79 -11.44 1.04 1.51
N ARG A 80 -12.61 0.99 0.88
CA ARG A 80 -12.78 0.54 -0.50
C ARG A 80 -11.91 1.36 -1.46
N ASN A 81 -11.99 2.69 -1.37
CA ASN A 81 -11.20 3.58 -2.23
C ASN A 81 -9.70 3.45 -1.98
N SER A 82 -9.32 3.27 -0.71
CA SER A 82 -7.93 3.05 -0.31
C SER A 82 -7.38 1.76 -0.88
N ILE A 83 -8.12 0.65 -0.80
CA ILE A 83 -7.72 -0.63 -1.39
C ILE A 83 -7.54 -0.51 -2.90
N LEU A 84 -8.52 0.08 -3.60
CA LEU A 84 -8.46 0.27 -5.05
C LEU A 84 -7.25 1.11 -5.46
N SER A 85 -7.00 2.21 -4.75
CA SER A 85 -5.87 3.10 -5.02
C SER A 85 -4.53 2.40 -4.73
N SER A 86 -4.42 1.68 -3.60
CA SER A 86 -3.21 0.95 -3.24
C SER A 86 -2.87 -0.14 -4.25
N ILE A 87 -3.86 -0.88 -4.74
CA ILE A 87 -3.66 -1.87 -5.82
C ILE A 87 -3.22 -1.17 -7.10
N PHE A 88 -3.93 -0.12 -7.51
CA PHE A 88 -3.65 0.61 -8.75
C PHE A 88 -2.21 1.16 -8.78
N PHE A 89 -1.81 1.88 -7.72
CA PHE A 89 -0.46 2.43 -7.65
C PHE A 89 0.61 1.34 -7.50
N SER A 90 0.33 0.25 -6.78
CA SER A 90 1.28 -0.88 -6.68
C SER A 90 1.54 -1.54 -8.03
N VAL A 91 0.50 -1.73 -8.84
CA VAL A 91 0.62 -2.25 -10.21
C VAL A 91 1.44 -1.28 -11.07
N LEU A 92 1.12 0.01 -11.02
CA LEU A 92 1.80 1.04 -11.79
C LEU A 92 3.29 1.10 -11.45
N PHE A 93 3.64 1.12 -10.16
CA PHE A 93 5.03 1.15 -9.73
C PHE A 93 5.80 -0.12 -10.10
N HIS A 94 5.17 -1.29 -9.97
CA HIS A 94 5.79 -2.54 -10.40
C HIS A 94 6.02 -2.56 -11.92
N TRP A 95 5.05 -2.07 -12.70
CA TRP A 95 5.16 -2.00 -14.15
C TRP A 95 6.28 -1.07 -14.60
N VAL A 96 6.35 0.15 -14.05
CA VAL A 96 7.43 1.10 -14.35
C VAL A 96 8.80 0.53 -13.95
N ALA A 97 8.93 -0.05 -12.76
CA ALA A 97 10.19 -0.64 -12.31
C ALA A 97 10.66 -1.78 -13.23
N THR A 98 9.75 -2.66 -13.65
CA THR A 98 10.09 -3.76 -14.56
C THR A 98 10.37 -3.30 -15.98
N TYR A 99 9.71 -2.24 -16.46
CA TYR A 99 9.98 -1.61 -17.75
C TYR A 99 11.39 -1.03 -17.80
N GLU A 100 11.77 -0.23 -16.81
CA GLU A 100 13.11 0.37 -16.73
C GLU A 100 14.22 -0.69 -16.61
N LEU A 101 14.00 -1.75 -15.81
CA LEU A 101 14.96 -2.86 -15.70
C LEU A 101 15.15 -3.61 -17.03
N LYS A 102 14.07 -3.83 -17.80
CA LYS A 102 14.17 -4.46 -19.13
C LYS A 102 14.90 -3.58 -20.13
N LYS A 103 14.59 -2.27 -20.13
CA LYS A 103 15.26 -1.27 -20.98
C LYS A 103 16.76 -1.22 -20.70
N PHE A 104 17.14 -1.13 -19.43
CA PHE A 104 18.55 -1.12 -19.01
C PHE A 104 19.30 -2.38 -19.48
N LYS A 105 18.74 -3.57 -19.25
CA LYS A 105 19.34 -4.85 -19.70
C LYS A 105 19.47 -4.95 -21.22
N SER A 106 18.50 -4.43 -21.97
CA SER A 106 18.55 -4.43 -23.44
C SER A 106 19.71 -3.55 -23.95
N GLU A 107 19.87 -2.36 -23.38
CA GLU A 107 20.94 -1.43 -23.75
C GLU A 107 22.32 -1.95 -23.35
N GLU A 108 22.46 -2.56 -22.18
CA GLU A 108 23.70 -3.21 -21.74
C GLU A 108 24.08 -4.38 -22.66
N SER A 109 23.11 -5.23 -23.04
CA SER A 109 23.33 -6.34 -23.96
C SER A 109 23.79 -5.87 -25.34
N LYS A 110 23.20 -4.79 -25.88
CA LYS A 110 23.64 -4.18 -27.15
C LYS A 110 25.08 -3.67 -27.05
N ARG A 111 25.43 -2.95 -25.97
CA ARG A 111 26.80 -2.45 -25.75
C ARG A 111 27.83 -3.56 -25.70
N LEU A 112 27.52 -4.67 -25.01
CA LEU A 112 28.40 -5.84 -24.93
C LEU A 112 28.60 -6.51 -26.30
N ARG A 113 27.53 -6.64 -27.11
CA ARG A 113 27.62 -7.17 -28.49
C ARG A 113 28.48 -6.28 -29.39
N THR A 114 28.32 -4.96 -29.34
CA THR A 114 29.13 -4.04 -30.14
C THR A 114 30.61 -4.11 -29.78
N LYS A 115 30.94 -4.20 -28.48
CA LYS A 115 32.34 -4.37 -28.04
C LYS A 115 32.96 -5.68 -28.53
N SER A 116 32.21 -6.78 -28.49
CA SER A 116 32.70 -8.09 -28.95
C SER A 116 32.89 -8.17 -30.47
N ALA A 117 32.18 -7.36 -31.26
CA ALA A 117 32.30 -7.33 -32.71
C ALA A 117 33.42 -6.41 -33.22
N ALA A 118 34.03 -5.62 -32.32
CA ALA A 118 35.12 -4.69 -32.63
C ALA A 118 36.52 -5.24 -32.30
N ILE A 119 36.59 -6.50 -31.83
CA ILE A 119 37.82 -7.25 -31.50
C ILE A 119 37.93 -8.36 -32.54
#